data_AF-A0A251T6I9-F1
#
_entry.id   AF-A0A251T6I9-F1
#
_cell.length_a   1.000
_cell.length_b   1.000
_cell.length_c   1.000
_cell.angle_alpha   90.00
_cell.angle_beta   90.00
_cell.angle_gamma   90.00
#
_symmetry.space_group_name_H-M   'P 1'
#
loop_
_entity.id
_entity.type
_entity.pdbx_description
1 polymer ?
#
loop_
_entity_poly.entity_id
_entity_poly.type
_entity_poly.pdbx_seq_one_letter_code
_entity_poly.pdbx_strand_id
1 'polypeptide(L)'
;MSRSPITPKRGGDGGGLGLAAVAYIAVDYLRHLSPSWHELLQPLLWIILALIAITRVPFYKHWSAELRSALVFVAALVFMLCALLYEMISVRSVTAVLGLNWHRSTPPLPDTGQWILLGLNEKLPQVIVDILRARIVGLHHYLMLFVMLAFSVLFGSIEAPGLGIGARYMFTMAIGRLLRALSFASTILPSPRPWCAASRFDVPQHPHRWAQKFYVPYASDSNAIRNVIHHDMVYDGGVVQDDEYRPNWGLMSFLADFLRPVPSGEAAWINLLKKAGGGCNDLLYSGHMLVAVLTAMAWTEAYGGLSSVFIWMLVAHSAQREVRERHHYTVDCIVAIYVGFMLWKMTGFLWPLNNKKSRLKRLEKIESKLYQAAKDSDLDQVRDLLKQVDSTAKDQIGKERAMRFFAGGTVIFALTIVVLAFVLTSDG
;
A
#
# COMPACT_ATOMS: atom_id res chain seq x y z
N MET A 1 38.95 -9.83 6.08
CA MET A 1 37.67 -9.11 5.87
C MET A 1 37.96 -7.87 5.03
N SER A 2 37.74 -7.92 3.72
CA SER A 2 37.86 -6.77 2.84
C SER A 2 36.58 -6.67 2.04
N ARG A 3 35.76 -5.65 2.33
CA ARG A 3 34.58 -5.31 1.52
C ARG A 3 35.10 -4.58 0.30
N SER A 4 34.96 -5.21 -0.87
CA SER A 4 35.20 -4.55 -2.15
C SER A 4 34.24 -3.36 -2.32
N PRO A 5 34.70 -2.27 -2.94
CA PRO A 5 33.88 -1.09 -3.14
C PRO A 5 32.79 -1.39 -4.16
N ILE A 6 31.57 -0.94 -3.85
CA ILE A 6 30.43 -0.94 -4.77
C ILE A 6 30.78 0.01 -5.90
N THR A 7 31.15 -0.54 -7.05
CA THR A 7 31.30 0.23 -8.29
C THR A 7 29.93 0.74 -8.73
N PRO A 8 29.78 2.03 -9.06
CA PRO A 8 28.55 2.55 -9.61
C PRO A 8 28.34 1.93 -10.99
N LYS A 9 27.21 1.25 -11.21
CA LYS A 9 26.82 0.78 -12.54
C LYS A 9 26.79 1.99 -13.49
N ARG A 10 27.59 1.92 -14.56
CA ARG A 10 27.57 2.85 -15.70
C ARG A 10 26.14 3.07 -16.16
N GLY A 11 25.71 4.34 -16.16
CA GLY A 11 24.52 4.80 -16.85
C GLY A 11 24.67 4.55 -18.35
N GLY A 12 23.61 4.00 -18.95
CA GLY A 12 23.57 3.68 -20.38
C GLY A 12 22.13 3.57 -20.85
N ASP A 13 21.39 2.52 -20.43
CA ASP A 13 20.12 2.18 -21.09
C ASP A 13 18.87 2.13 -20.19
N GLY A 14 18.93 2.63 -18.95
CA GLY A 14 17.84 2.49 -17.96
C GLY A 14 17.00 3.74 -17.66
N GLY A 15 17.28 4.89 -18.29
CA GLY A 15 16.75 6.20 -17.86
C GLY A 15 15.31 6.55 -18.28
N GLY A 16 14.73 5.83 -19.25
CA GLY A 16 13.50 6.24 -19.92
C GLY A 16 12.26 6.29 -19.03
N LEU A 17 12.08 5.33 -18.13
CA LEU A 17 10.85 5.27 -17.33
C LEU A 17 10.85 6.19 -16.11
N GLY A 18 12.02 6.57 -15.60
CA GLY A 18 12.12 7.59 -14.55
C GLY A 18 11.66 8.96 -15.06
N LEU A 19 12.01 9.29 -16.30
CA LEU A 19 11.49 10.47 -16.99
C LEU A 19 9.98 10.36 -17.25
N ALA A 20 9.48 9.18 -17.63
CA ALA A 20 8.04 8.95 -17.81
C ALA A 20 7.25 9.14 -16.50
N ALA A 21 7.80 8.69 -15.36
CA ALA A 21 7.19 8.89 -14.04
C ALA A 21 7.16 10.37 -13.63
N VAL A 22 8.24 11.11 -13.88
CA VAL A 22 8.27 12.57 -13.64
C VAL A 22 7.28 13.29 -14.56
N ALA A 23 7.23 12.89 -15.84
CA ALA A 23 6.28 13.44 -16.81
C ALA A 23 4.83 13.15 -16.40
N TYR A 24 4.53 11.95 -15.90
CA TYR A 24 3.20 11.60 -15.38
C TYR A 24 2.77 12.53 -14.25
N ILE A 25 3.64 12.76 -13.25
CA ILE A 25 3.34 13.67 -12.13
C ILE A 25 3.17 15.10 -12.65
N ALA A 26 4.03 15.55 -13.56
CA ALA A 26 3.95 16.90 -14.12
C ALA A 26 2.66 17.12 -14.91
N VAL A 27 2.24 16.15 -15.74
CA VAL A 27 1.00 16.21 -16.54
C VAL A 27 -0.24 16.08 -15.66
N ASP A 28 -0.23 15.28 -14.58
CA ASP A 28 -1.34 15.24 -13.63
C ASP A 28 -1.46 16.55 -12.86
N TYR A 29 -0.34 17.19 -12.49
CA TYR A 29 -0.33 18.50 -11.84
C TYR A 29 -0.95 19.61 -12.71
N LEU A 30 -0.90 19.48 -14.05
CA LEU A 30 -1.60 20.40 -14.95
C LEU A 30 -3.11 20.41 -14.71
N ARG A 31 -3.71 19.39 -14.08
CA ARG A 31 -5.12 19.45 -13.67
C ARG A 31 -5.44 20.68 -12.81
N HIS A 32 -4.47 21.16 -12.03
CA HIS A 32 -4.63 22.32 -11.17
C HIS A 32 -4.21 23.64 -11.83
N LEU A 33 -3.24 23.61 -12.75
CA LEU A 33 -2.74 24.82 -13.43
C LEU A 33 -3.49 25.13 -14.73
N SER A 34 -3.78 24.11 -15.54
CA SER A 34 -4.46 24.21 -16.82
C SER A 34 -5.23 22.92 -17.17
N PRO A 35 -6.52 22.84 -16.80
CA PRO A 35 -7.36 21.66 -17.05
C PRO A 35 -7.41 21.26 -18.53
N SER A 36 -7.45 22.22 -19.46
CA SER A 36 -7.52 21.97 -20.90
C SER A 36 -6.31 21.19 -21.43
N TRP A 37 -5.11 21.50 -20.93
CA TRP A 37 -3.90 20.75 -21.28
C TRP A 37 -3.87 19.36 -20.63
N HIS A 38 -4.38 19.24 -19.41
CA HIS A 38 -4.49 17.94 -18.73
C HIS A 38 -5.41 16.98 -19.49
N GLU A 39 -6.58 17.45 -19.93
CA GLU A 39 -7.54 16.65 -20.71
C GLU A 39 -6.96 16.11 -22.01
N LEU A 40 -6.01 16.82 -22.62
CA LEU A 40 -5.33 16.38 -23.84
C LEU A 40 -4.12 15.48 -23.55
N LEU A 41 -3.23 15.91 -22.67
CA LEU A 41 -1.92 15.28 -22.47
C LEU A 41 -2.01 13.98 -21.67
N GLN A 42 -2.91 13.89 -20.69
CA GLN A 42 -3.02 12.71 -19.83
C GLN A 42 -3.50 11.47 -20.61
N PRO A 43 -4.56 11.52 -21.45
CA PRO A 43 -4.94 10.39 -22.29
C PRO A 43 -3.85 10.03 -23.31
N LEU A 44 -3.19 11.03 -23.90
CA LEU A 44 -2.11 10.81 -24.87
C LEU A 44 -0.93 10.04 -24.25
N LEU A 45 -0.53 10.41 -23.03
CA LEU A 45 0.50 9.69 -22.27
C LEU A 45 0.09 8.21 -22.05
N TRP A 46 -1.15 7.97 -21.63
CA TRP A 46 -1.65 6.61 -21.42
C TRP A 46 -1.73 5.79 -22.72
N ILE A 47 -2.16 6.39 -23.83
CA ILE A 47 -2.21 5.73 -25.14
C ILE A 47 -0.80 5.32 -25.58
N ILE A 48 0.18 6.21 -25.44
CA ILE A 48 1.58 5.92 -25.78
C ILE A 48 2.11 4.76 -24.92
N LEU A 49 1.89 4.81 -23.60
CA LEU A 49 2.31 3.74 -22.69
C LEU A 49 1.63 2.40 -23.03
N ALA A 50 0.34 2.41 -23.36
CA ALA A 50 -0.42 1.22 -23.73
C ALA A 50 0.07 0.63 -25.05
N LEU A 51 0.32 1.45 -26.08
CA LEU A 51 0.86 1.00 -27.37
C LEU A 51 2.25 0.38 -27.20
N ILE A 52 3.11 0.98 -26.39
CA ILE A 52 4.44 0.42 -26.12
C ILE A 52 4.33 -0.90 -25.35
N ALA A 53 3.41 -1.00 -24.38
CA ALA A 53 3.16 -2.25 -23.67
C ALA A 53 2.69 -3.35 -24.64
N ILE A 54 1.66 -3.09 -25.46
CA ILE A 54 1.11 -4.06 -26.41
C ILE A 54 2.17 -4.56 -27.39
N THR A 55 3.05 -3.67 -27.88
CA THR A 55 4.12 -4.06 -28.81
C THR A 55 5.23 -4.88 -28.16
N ARG A 56 5.54 -4.65 -26.87
CA ARG A 56 6.65 -5.31 -26.17
C ARG A 56 6.27 -6.63 -25.51
N VAL A 57 5.02 -6.78 -25.09
CA VAL A 57 4.55 -7.95 -24.34
C VAL A 57 4.74 -9.29 -25.09
N PRO A 58 4.48 -9.40 -26.41
CA PRO A 58 4.70 -10.64 -27.16
C PRO A 58 6.16 -11.08 -27.20
N PHE A 59 7.10 -10.14 -27.11
CA PHE A 59 8.55 -10.38 -27.19
C PHE A 59 9.21 -10.48 -25.81
N TYR A 60 8.42 -10.49 -24.74
CA TYR A 60 8.96 -10.52 -23.38
C TYR A 60 9.58 -11.88 -23.05
N LYS A 61 10.88 -11.88 -22.71
CA LYS A 61 11.69 -13.10 -22.58
C LYS A 61 11.50 -13.87 -21.26
N HIS A 62 10.89 -13.25 -20.25
CA HIS A 62 10.87 -13.78 -18.87
C HIS A 62 9.49 -14.27 -18.40
N TRP A 63 8.58 -14.61 -19.33
CA TRP A 63 7.24 -15.13 -19.01
C TRP A 63 7.22 -16.34 -18.07
N SER A 64 8.22 -17.23 -18.18
CA SER A 64 8.31 -18.39 -17.28
C SER A 64 8.58 -18.01 -15.82
N ALA A 65 9.30 -16.90 -15.58
CA ALA A 65 9.53 -16.36 -14.25
C ALA A 65 8.27 -15.65 -13.73
N GLU A 66 7.57 -14.90 -14.58
CA GLU A 66 6.30 -14.25 -14.23
C GLU A 66 5.23 -15.27 -13.82
N LEU A 67 5.06 -16.35 -14.59
CA LEU A 67 4.08 -17.39 -14.30
C LEU A 67 4.32 -18.04 -12.93
N ARG A 68 5.58 -18.25 -12.56
CA ARG A 68 5.92 -18.78 -11.23
C ARG A 68 5.60 -17.78 -10.12
N SER A 69 5.83 -16.49 -10.36
CA SER A 69 5.51 -15.43 -9.40
C SER A 69 4.02 -15.10 -9.34
N ALA A 70 3.23 -15.47 -10.35
CA ALA A 70 1.79 -15.20 -10.41
C ALA A 70 1.01 -15.82 -9.24
N LEU A 71 1.36 -17.05 -8.83
CA LEU A 71 0.70 -17.68 -7.66
C LEU A 71 0.95 -16.91 -6.37
N VAL A 72 2.19 -16.46 -6.15
CA VAL A 72 2.56 -15.65 -4.97
C VAL A 72 1.88 -14.28 -5.05
N PHE A 73 1.79 -13.70 -6.24
CA PHE A 73 1.07 -12.44 -6.48
C PHE A 73 -0.42 -12.55 -6.16
N VAL A 74 -1.09 -13.59 -6.64
CA VAL A 74 -2.52 -13.83 -6.36
C VAL A 74 -2.74 -14.08 -4.87
N ALA A 75 -1.88 -14.88 -4.22
CA ALA A 75 -1.96 -15.09 -2.78
C ALA A 75 -1.78 -13.77 -1.99
N ALA A 76 -0.82 -12.94 -2.38
CA ALA A 76 -0.60 -11.62 -1.79
C ALA A 76 -1.80 -10.66 -2.02
N LEU A 77 -2.42 -10.72 -3.21
CA LEU A 77 -3.62 -9.95 -3.54
C LEU A 77 -4.80 -10.37 -2.65
N VAL A 78 -5.06 -11.67 -2.53
CA VAL A 78 -6.12 -12.19 -1.64
C VAL A 78 -5.87 -11.75 -0.20
N PHE A 79 -4.63 -11.89 0.28
CA PHE A 79 -4.27 -11.44 1.63
C PHE A 79 -4.48 -9.93 1.83
N MET A 80 -4.13 -9.11 0.84
CA MET A 80 -4.39 -7.66 0.84
C MET A 80 -5.89 -7.35 0.88
N LEU A 81 -6.71 -8.05 0.10
CA LEU A 81 -8.16 -7.88 0.11
C LEU A 81 -8.77 -8.25 1.47
N CYS A 82 -8.31 -9.33 2.09
CA CYS A 82 -8.70 -9.70 3.46
C CYS A 82 -8.29 -8.63 4.48
N ALA A 83 -7.08 -8.08 4.37
CA ALA A 83 -6.61 -7.00 5.25
C ALA A 83 -7.44 -5.71 5.08
N LEU A 84 -7.81 -5.36 3.84
CA LEU A 84 -8.71 -4.24 3.54
C LEU A 84 -10.10 -4.45 4.13
N LEU A 85 -10.66 -5.66 3.98
CA LEU A 85 -11.95 -6.00 4.57
C LEU A 85 -11.92 -5.88 6.10
N TYR A 86 -10.87 -6.40 6.74
CA TYR A 86 -10.67 -6.28 8.18
C TYR A 86 -10.55 -4.82 8.62
N GLU A 87 -9.71 -4.03 7.95
CA GLU A 87 -9.56 -2.60 8.24
C GLU A 87 -10.89 -1.85 8.12
N MET A 88 -11.68 -2.14 7.08
CA MET A 88 -12.99 -1.52 6.88
C MET A 88 -13.97 -1.82 8.03
N ILE A 89 -14.04 -3.09 8.44
CA ILE A 89 -14.87 -3.53 9.55
C ILE A 89 -14.43 -2.86 10.86
N SER A 90 -13.11 -2.84 11.13
CA SER A 90 -12.53 -2.19 12.31
C SER A 90 -12.76 -0.67 12.34
N VAL A 91 -12.55 0.03 11.22
CA VAL A 91 -12.82 1.47 11.08
C VAL A 91 -14.26 1.81 11.40
N ARG A 92 -15.21 1.06 10.82
CA ARG A 92 -16.63 1.28 11.07
C ARG A 92 -16.94 1.08 12.55
N SER A 93 -16.46 -0.02 13.13
CA SER A 93 -16.76 -0.33 14.51
C SER A 93 -16.20 0.67 15.50
N VAL A 94 -14.91 0.98 15.43
CA VAL A 94 -14.29 1.96 16.34
C VAL A 94 -15.00 3.32 16.24
N THR A 95 -15.38 3.74 15.03
CA THR A 95 -16.12 4.99 14.85
C THR A 95 -17.52 4.91 15.47
N ALA A 96 -18.22 3.80 15.28
CA ALA A 96 -19.58 3.61 15.76
C ALA A 96 -19.65 3.37 17.27
N VAL A 97 -18.66 2.71 17.87
CA VAL A 97 -18.61 2.35 19.30
C VAL A 97 -18.59 3.58 20.20
N LEU A 98 -17.85 4.63 19.84
CA LEU A 98 -17.78 5.86 20.65
C LEU A 98 -18.91 6.86 20.35
N GLY A 99 -19.64 6.67 19.25
CA GLY A 99 -20.71 7.57 18.82
C GLY A 99 -20.22 8.95 18.36
N LEU A 100 -21.07 9.70 17.67
CA LEU A 100 -20.70 11.02 17.13
C LEU A 100 -20.41 12.08 18.19
N ASN A 101 -21.02 11.98 19.38
CA ASN A 101 -20.79 12.95 20.45
C ASN A 101 -19.34 12.96 20.90
N TRP A 102 -18.71 11.79 21.09
CA TRP A 102 -17.30 11.73 21.47
C TRP A 102 -16.39 12.36 20.42
N HIS A 103 -16.62 12.06 19.14
CA HIS A 103 -15.80 12.60 18.05
C HIS A 103 -15.85 14.12 17.99
N ARG A 104 -16.99 14.72 18.35
CA ARG A 104 -17.18 16.19 18.37
C ARG A 104 -16.63 16.85 19.63
N SER A 105 -16.82 16.22 20.80
CA SER A 105 -16.48 16.81 22.10
C SER A 105 -15.03 16.57 22.53
N THR A 106 -14.37 15.55 21.98
CA THR A 106 -13.01 15.19 22.38
C THR A 106 -12.00 16.07 21.65
N PRO A 107 -11.17 16.84 22.38
CA PRO A 107 -10.15 17.66 21.75
C PRO A 107 -9.07 16.77 21.11
N PRO A 108 -8.49 17.19 19.97
CA PRO A 108 -7.35 16.51 19.39
C PRO A 108 -6.14 16.59 20.32
N LEU A 109 -5.22 15.64 20.19
CA LEU A 109 -3.97 15.65 20.95
C LEU A 109 -3.09 16.83 20.54
N PRO A 110 -2.30 17.40 21.48
CA PRO A 110 -1.34 18.44 21.13
C PRO A 110 -0.25 17.87 20.21
N ASP A 111 -0.13 18.45 19.02
CA ASP A 111 0.87 18.05 18.02
C ASP A 111 1.87 19.18 17.75
N THR A 112 3.01 19.11 18.43
CA THR A 112 4.09 20.09 18.29
C THR A 112 4.70 20.11 16.90
N GLY A 113 4.71 18.98 16.18
CA GLY A 113 5.21 18.94 14.80
C GLY A 113 4.31 19.73 13.85
N GLN A 114 2.99 19.68 14.05
CA GLN A 114 2.08 20.56 13.34
C GLN A 114 2.36 22.04 13.67
N TRP A 115 2.53 22.38 14.95
CA TRP A 115 2.79 23.76 15.37
C TRP A 115 4.07 24.31 14.74
N ILE A 116 5.13 23.49 14.67
CA ILE A 116 6.38 23.85 14.00
C ILE A 116 6.13 24.14 12.51
N LEU A 117 5.40 23.27 11.80
CA LEU A 117 5.10 23.47 10.38
C LEU A 117 4.25 24.73 10.14
N LEU A 118 3.33 25.05 11.05
CA LEU A 118 2.54 26.27 10.98
C LEU A 118 3.38 27.52 11.28
N GLY A 119 4.20 27.49 12.33
CA GLY A 119 5.12 28.58 12.67
C GLY A 119 6.16 28.85 11.59
N LEU A 120 6.65 27.82 10.91
CA LEU A 120 7.53 27.98 9.75
C LEU A 120 6.85 28.69 8.58
N ASN A 121 5.54 28.53 8.37
CA ASN A 121 4.83 29.24 7.31
C ASN A 121 4.83 30.76 7.50
N GLU A 122 4.88 31.24 8.75
CA GLU A 122 4.94 32.67 9.05
C GLU A 122 6.34 33.26 8.82
N LYS A 123 7.37 32.42 8.83
CA LYS A 123 8.78 32.84 8.74
C LYS A 123 9.40 32.60 7.36
N LEU A 124 8.86 31.65 6.59
CA LEU A 124 9.38 31.31 5.27
C LEU A 124 8.85 32.26 4.18
N PRO A 125 9.62 32.50 3.11
CA PRO A 125 9.15 33.23 1.93
C PRO A 125 7.88 32.59 1.35
N GLN A 126 6.95 33.44 0.88
CA GLN A 126 5.64 33.00 0.36
C GLN A 126 5.76 31.92 -0.72
N VAL A 127 6.75 32.04 -1.62
CA VAL A 127 7.01 31.05 -2.67
C VAL A 127 7.29 29.65 -2.10
N ILE A 128 8.06 29.56 -1.02
CA ILE A 128 8.37 28.28 -0.37
C ILE A 128 7.12 27.72 0.30
N VAL A 129 6.35 28.59 0.97
CA VAL A 129 5.08 28.22 1.60
C VAL A 129 4.08 27.70 0.58
N ASP A 130 4.00 28.30 -0.60
CA ASP A 130 3.12 27.88 -1.69
C ASP A 130 3.54 26.52 -2.26
N ILE A 131 4.83 26.24 -2.38
CA ILE A 131 5.34 24.92 -2.77
C ILE A 131 4.99 23.86 -1.72
N LEU A 132 5.16 24.16 -0.43
CA LEU A 132 4.75 23.28 0.68
C LEU A 132 3.22 23.14 0.80
N ARG A 133 2.45 24.05 0.17
CA ARG A 133 0.98 24.00 0.05
C ARG A 133 0.51 23.22 -1.17
N ALA A 134 1.31 23.21 -2.23
CA ALA A 134 0.90 22.71 -3.52
C ALA A 134 0.48 21.23 -3.43
N ARG A 135 -0.58 20.87 -4.16
CA ARG A 135 -1.04 19.48 -4.28
C ARG A 135 -0.22 18.74 -5.34
N ILE A 136 1.09 18.62 -5.10
CA ILE A 136 2.03 18.04 -6.06
C ILE A 136 1.76 16.54 -6.24
N VAL A 137 1.63 15.82 -5.11
CA VAL A 137 1.47 14.36 -5.11
C VAL A 137 0.39 13.97 -4.11
N GLY A 138 -0.35 12.93 -4.46
CA GLY A 138 -1.37 12.29 -3.63
C GLY A 138 -1.24 10.78 -3.69
N LEU A 139 -2.13 10.06 -3.02
CA LEU A 139 -2.11 8.60 -2.94
C LEU A 139 -2.11 7.93 -4.32
N HIS A 140 -2.95 8.42 -5.23
CA HIS A 140 -3.11 7.86 -6.57
C HIS A 140 -1.80 7.91 -7.36
N HIS A 141 -1.01 8.97 -7.20
CA HIS A 141 0.30 9.09 -7.84
C HIS A 141 1.26 8.00 -7.36
N TYR A 142 1.35 7.73 -6.06
CA TYR A 142 2.22 6.67 -5.53
C TYR A 142 1.80 5.29 -6.01
N LEU A 143 0.50 5.04 -6.10
CA LEU A 143 -0.04 3.81 -6.66
C LEU A 143 0.33 3.68 -8.14
N MET A 144 0.19 4.75 -8.92
CA MET A 144 0.53 4.75 -10.34
C MET A 144 2.03 4.60 -10.57
N LEU A 145 2.89 5.27 -9.79
CA LEU A 145 4.34 5.07 -9.83
C LEU A 145 4.72 3.61 -9.56
N PHE A 146 4.04 2.95 -8.63
CA PHE A 146 4.22 1.53 -8.38
C PHE A 146 3.73 0.65 -9.53
N VAL A 147 2.57 0.95 -10.12
CA VAL A 147 2.08 0.24 -11.31
C VAL A 147 3.08 0.39 -12.46
N MET A 148 3.56 1.61 -12.72
CA MET A 148 4.61 1.88 -13.69
C MET A 148 5.88 1.07 -13.41
N LEU A 149 6.27 0.95 -12.13
CA LEU A 149 7.40 0.12 -11.69
C LEU A 149 7.24 -1.36 -12.07
N ALA A 150 6.04 -1.92 -11.90
CA ALA A 150 5.75 -3.30 -12.30
C ALA A 150 5.86 -3.49 -13.82
N PHE A 151 5.41 -2.49 -14.60
CA PHE A 151 5.51 -2.49 -16.05
C PHE A 151 6.93 -2.19 -16.58
N SER A 152 7.80 -1.56 -15.78
CA SER A 152 9.21 -1.27 -16.14
C SER A 152 10.00 -2.51 -16.56
N VAL A 153 9.59 -3.69 -16.13
CA VAL A 153 10.24 -4.95 -16.48
C VAL A 153 10.07 -5.26 -17.98
N LEU A 154 8.94 -4.84 -18.60
CA LEU A 154 8.74 -4.95 -20.05
C LEU A 154 9.73 -4.10 -20.86
N PHE A 155 10.23 -3.02 -20.25
CA PHE A 155 11.20 -2.11 -20.83
C PHE A 155 12.64 -2.52 -20.54
N GLY A 156 12.86 -3.64 -19.83
CA GLY A 156 14.19 -4.06 -19.38
C GLY A 156 14.85 -3.10 -18.39
N SER A 157 14.08 -2.15 -17.83
CA SER A 157 14.60 -1.14 -16.90
C SER A 157 14.78 -1.68 -15.48
N ILE A 158 14.11 -2.78 -15.13
CA ILE A 158 14.20 -3.47 -13.84
C ILE A 158 14.41 -4.96 -14.09
N GLU A 159 15.09 -5.64 -13.16
CA GLU A 159 15.26 -7.09 -13.21
C GLU A 159 13.91 -7.82 -13.05
N ALA A 160 13.62 -8.78 -13.93
CA ALA A 160 12.42 -9.63 -13.88
C ALA A 160 12.43 -10.61 -12.69
N PRO A 161 11.26 -11.14 -12.24
CA PRO A 161 9.88 -10.92 -12.74
C PRO A 161 9.02 -9.76 -12.15
N GLY A 162 8.35 -8.95 -12.98
CA GLY A 162 7.50 -7.83 -12.53
C GLY A 162 6.38 -8.20 -11.55
N LEU A 163 5.77 -9.38 -11.70
CA LEU A 163 4.77 -9.88 -10.75
C LEU A 163 5.36 -10.20 -9.37
N GLY A 164 6.66 -10.49 -9.27
CA GLY A 164 7.30 -10.78 -7.98
C GLY A 164 7.56 -9.51 -7.16
N ILE A 165 8.01 -8.41 -7.77
CA ILE A 165 8.08 -7.12 -7.06
C ILE A 165 6.67 -6.64 -6.71
N GLY A 166 5.71 -6.90 -7.60
CA GLY A 166 4.28 -6.71 -7.36
C GLY A 166 3.81 -7.45 -6.10
N ALA A 167 4.14 -8.74 -6.00
CA ALA A 167 3.73 -9.61 -4.91
C ALA A 167 4.33 -9.16 -3.58
N ARG A 168 5.63 -8.82 -3.55
CA ARG A 168 6.28 -8.29 -2.36
C ARG A 168 5.61 -7.01 -1.89
N TYR A 169 5.34 -6.07 -2.80
CA TYR A 169 4.70 -4.81 -2.45
C TYR A 169 3.30 -5.01 -1.87
N MET A 170 2.46 -5.82 -2.54
CA MET A 170 1.10 -6.13 -2.08
C MET A 170 1.12 -6.83 -0.72
N PHE A 171 2.00 -7.81 -0.53
CA PHE A 171 2.14 -8.53 0.74
C PHE A 171 2.63 -7.61 1.87
N THR A 172 3.64 -6.77 1.60
CA THR A 172 4.18 -5.83 2.59
C THR A 172 3.14 -4.80 2.99
N MET A 173 2.40 -4.29 2.01
CA MET A 173 1.29 -3.37 2.25
C MET A 173 0.19 -4.04 3.07
N ALA A 174 -0.17 -5.29 2.76
CA ALA A 174 -1.17 -6.03 3.50
C ALA A 174 -0.78 -6.21 4.99
N ILE A 175 0.49 -6.57 5.27
CA ILE A 175 0.99 -6.65 6.65
C ILE A 175 0.89 -5.29 7.33
N GLY A 176 1.38 -4.22 6.69
CA GLY A 176 1.32 -2.88 7.27
C GLY A 176 -0.12 -2.44 7.54
N ARG A 177 -1.05 -2.66 6.62
CA ARG A 177 -2.45 -2.33 6.83
C ARG A 177 -3.10 -3.16 7.93
N LEU A 178 -2.76 -4.45 8.02
CA LEU A 178 -3.26 -5.32 9.09
C LEU A 178 -2.75 -4.87 10.46
N LEU A 179 -1.45 -4.59 10.59
CA LEU A 179 -0.86 -4.07 11.82
C LEU A 179 -1.52 -2.75 12.23
N ARG A 180 -1.70 -1.84 11.27
CA ARG A 180 -2.41 -0.57 11.47
C ARG A 180 -3.82 -0.80 12.00
N ALA A 181 -4.59 -1.67 11.35
CA ALA A 181 -5.96 -1.97 11.72
C ALA A 181 -6.06 -2.65 13.09
N LEU A 182 -5.13 -3.54 13.44
CA LEU A 182 -5.05 -4.19 14.75
C LEU A 182 -4.76 -3.16 15.85
N SER A 183 -3.72 -2.33 15.67
CA SER A 183 -3.36 -1.30 16.65
C SER A 183 -4.52 -0.31 16.84
N PHE A 184 -5.14 0.11 15.74
CA PHE A 184 -6.30 0.99 15.74
C PHE A 184 -7.54 0.38 16.43
N ALA A 185 -7.85 -0.88 16.15
CA ALA A 185 -8.96 -1.57 16.80
C ALA A 185 -8.71 -1.77 18.30
N SER A 186 -7.44 -1.91 18.71
CA SER A 186 -7.05 -2.06 20.11
C SER A 186 -6.95 -0.75 20.90
N THR A 187 -6.75 0.40 20.23
CA THR A 187 -6.56 1.68 20.89
C THR A 187 -7.11 2.82 20.03
N ILE A 188 -8.11 3.51 20.56
CA ILE A 188 -8.82 4.57 19.85
C ILE A 188 -8.23 5.92 20.24
N LEU A 189 -7.68 6.63 19.27
CA LEU A 189 -7.16 7.99 19.45
C LEU A 189 -8.09 9.03 18.82
N PRO A 190 -8.25 10.22 19.44
CA PRO A 190 -9.10 11.26 18.90
C PRO A 190 -8.56 11.78 17.58
N SER A 191 -9.46 12.06 16.67
CA SER A 191 -9.13 12.62 15.36
C SER A 191 -8.46 13.99 15.47
N PRO A 192 -7.46 14.31 14.63
CA PRO A 192 -7.02 15.69 14.42
C PRO A 192 -8.13 16.61 13.88
N ARG A 193 -9.22 16.04 13.33
CA ARG A 193 -10.40 16.72 12.77
C ARG A 193 -11.69 16.23 13.45
N PRO A 194 -12.14 16.88 14.53
CA PRO A 194 -13.33 16.49 15.29
C PRO A 194 -14.63 16.36 14.46
N TRP A 195 -14.75 17.13 13.37
CA TRP A 195 -15.92 17.10 12.48
C TRP A 195 -15.90 15.95 11.46
N CYS A 196 -14.79 15.20 11.32
CA CYS A 196 -14.64 14.18 10.28
C CYS A 196 -15.74 13.12 10.36
N ALA A 197 -15.96 12.54 11.55
CA ALA A 197 -16.87 11.41 11.72
C ALA A 197 -18.30 11.77 11.32
N ALA A 198 -18.79 12.93 11.78
CA ALA A 198 -20.14 13.42 11.48
C ALA A 198 -20.35 13.74 9.99
N SER A 199 -19.30 14.09 9.26
CA SER A 199 -19.39 14.38 7.82
C SER A 199 -19.37 13.13 6.93
N ARG A 200 -18.76 12.03 7.42
CA ARG A 200 -18.49 10.83 6.61
C ARG A 200 -19.37 9.64 6.96
N PHE A 201 -19.66 9.47 8.25
CA PHE A 201 -20.31 8.28 8.77
C PHE A 201 -21.65 8.64 9.39
N ASP A 202 -22.67 7.86 9.01
CA ASP A 202 -23.95 7.86 9.68
C ASP A 202 -23.89 6.79 10.79
N VAL A 203 -23.75 7.22 12.04
CA VAL A 203 -23.66 6.37 13.24
C VAL A 203 -24.44 7.02 14.40
N PRO A 204 -24.90 6.25 15.40
CA PRO A 204 -25.59 6.80 16.55
C PRO A 204 -24.81 7.91 17.28
N GLN A 205 -25.52 8.84 17.92
CA GLN A 205 -24.89 9.98 18.60
C GLN A 205 -24.14 9.56 19.88
N HIS A 206 -24.64 8.57 20.60
CA HIS A 206 -24.10 8.14 21.89
C HIS A 206 -23.15 6.93 21.76
N PRO A 207 -22.20 6.75 22.71
CA PRO A 207 -21.36 5.56 22.76
C PRO A 207 -22.18 4.28 22.96
N HIS A 208 -21.70 3.13 22.49
CA HIS A 208 -22.38 1.85 22.64
C HIS A 208 -22.48 1.44 24.11
N ARG A 209 -23.56 0.75 24.51
CA ARG A 209 -23.85 0.36 25.91
C ARG A 209 -22.68 -0.30 26.64
N TRP A 210 -21.98 -1.25 25.99
CA TRP A 210 -20.80 -1.90 26.62
C TRP A 210 -19.64 -0.92 26.79
N ALA A 211 -19.45 0.02 25.85
CA ALA A 211 -18.36 0.99 25.88
C ALA A 211 -18.63 2.11 26.87
N GLN A 212 -19.88 2.54 27.03
CA GLN A 212 -20.29 3.56 28.02
C GLN A 212 -19.76 3.27 29.43
N LYS A 213 -19.68 1.98 29.80
CA LYS A 213 -19.07 1.54 31.06
C LYS A 213 -17.63 2.04 31.16
N PHE A 214 -16.81 1.78 30.15
CA PHE A 214 -15.38 2.08 30.15
C PHE A 214 -15.03 3.48 29.62
N TYR A 215 -16.01 4.23 29.13
CA TYR A 215 -15.86 5.48 28.40
C TYR A 215 -15.67 6.72 29.29
N VAL A 216 -15.47 6.55 30.59
CA VAL A 216 -15.27 7.70 31.48
C VAL A 216 -13.89 8.29 31.23
N PRO A 217 -13.77 9.61 31.00
CA PRO A 217 -12.47 10.26 31.04
C PRO A 217 -11.95 10.12 32.47
N TYR A 218 -11.03 9.18 32.67
CA TYR A 218 -10.23 9.06 33.89
C TYR A 218 -9.58 10.39 34.31
N ALA A 219 -9.43 11.32 33.36
CA ALA A 219 -8.97 12.68 33.58
C ALA A 219 -9.93 13.58 34.37
N SER A 220 -11.25 13.32 34.38
CA SER A 220 -12.24 14.17 35.05
C SER A 220 -12.76 13.62 36.38
N ASP A 221 -12.57 12.33 36.66
CA ASP A 221 -12.93 11.72 37.95
C ASP A 221 -11.84 10.76 38.42
N SER A 222 -11.03 11.20 39.39
CA SER A 222 -9.96 10.39 39.98
C SER A 222 -10.48 9.19 40.78
N ASN A 223 -11.72 9.25 41.29
CA ASN A 223 -12.32 8.14 42.01
C ASN A 223 -12.72 6.99 41.07
N ALA A 224 -13.08 7.31 39.82
CA ALA A 224 -13.32 6.30 38.79
C ALA A 224 -12.08 5.44 38.52
N ILE A 225 -10.89 6.06 38.40
CA ILE A 225 -9.62 5.32 38.27
C ILE A 225 -9.40 4.42 39.49
N ARG A 226 -9.62 4.96 40.69
CA ARG A 226 -9.41 4.23 41.94
C ARG A 226 -10.33 3.00 42.03
N ASN A 227 -11.58 3.11 41.61
CA ASN A 227 -12.54 2.00 41.60
C ASN A 227 -12.15 0.91 40.60
N VAL A 228 -11.66 1.27 39.41
CA VAL A 228 -11.12 0.30 38.44
C VAL A 228 -9.89 -0.42 39.01
N ILE A 229 -8.93 0.32 39.57
CA ILE A 229 -7.67 -0.28 40.09
C ILE A 229 -7.93 -1.21 41.27
N HIS A 230 -8.77 -0.80 42.23
CA HIS A 230 -8.92 -1.52 43.49
C HIS A 230 -10.04 -2.54 43.50
N HIS A 231 -11.08 -2.33 42.70
CA HIS A 231 -12.28 -3.16 42.75
C HIS A 231 -12.61 -3.80 41.41
N ASP A 232 -11.89 -3.47 40.33
CA ASP A 232 -12.27 -3.83 38.95
C ASP A 232 -13.73 -3.46 38.63
N MET A 233 -14.26 -2.44 39.34
CA MET A 233 -15.64 -1.98 39.25
C MET A 233 -15.70 -0.68 38.43
N VAL A 234 -16.73 -0.60 37.59
CA VAL A 234 -16.89 0.43 36.56
C VAL A 234 -18.04 1.38 36.93
N TYR A 235 -18.10 2.58 36.32
CA TYR A 235 -19.14 3.59 36.52
C TYR A 235 -20.55 2.99 36.41
N ASP A 236 -21.34 3.08 37.48
CA ASP A 236 -22.68 2.48 37.61
C ASP A 236 -23.80 3.35 37.02
N GLY A 237 -23.46 4.53 36.50
CA GLY A 237 -24.39 5.48 35.90
C GLY A 237 -24.53 5.32 34.38
N GLY A 238 -25.04 4.18 33.91
CA GLY A 238 -25.35 3.98 32.49
C GLY A 238 -26.55 4.84 32.06
N VAL A 239 -26.33 5.85 31.21
CA VAL A 239 -27.43 6.58 30.55
C VAL A 239 -28.04 5.65 29.50
N VAL A 240 -28.98 4.82 29.94
CA VAL A 240 -29.86 4.08 29.04
C VAL A 240 -30.75 5.11 28.36
N GLN A 241 -30.63 5.24 27.04
CA GLN A 241 -31.70 5.79 26.23
C GLN A 241 -31.85 4.95 24.94
N ASP A 242 -32.96 4.23 24.95
CA ASP A 242 -33.68 3.59 23.85
C ASP A 242 -33.12 2.34 23.18
N ASP A 243 -34.05 1.54 22.66
CA ASP A 243 -33.82 0.33 21.88
C ASP A 243 -33.17 0.71 20.54
N GLU A 244 -31.84 0.57 20.48
CA GLU A 244 -31.09 0.70 19.24
C GLU A 244 -31.63 -0.26 18.18
N TYR A 245 -31.72 0.21 16.94
CA TYR A 245 -32.13 -0.62 15.82
C TYR A 245 -31.20 -1.84 15.68
N ARG A 246 -31.80 -3.04 15.75
CA ARG A 246 -31.11 -4.31 15.59
C ARG A 246 -31.68 -5.07 14.40
N PRO A 247 -30.94 -5.16 13.28
CA PRO A 247 -31.38 -5.95 12.15
C PRO A 247 -31.26 -7.45 12.46
N ASN A 248 -32.21 -8.23 11.98
CA ASN A 248 -32.16 -9.69 12.08
C ASN A 248 -31.39 -10.27 10.87
N TRP A 249 -30.06 -10.37 10.99
CA TRP A 249 -29.18 -10.94 9.97
C TRP A 249 -28.96 -12.46 10.15
N GLY A 250 -29.84 -13.14 10.88
CA GLY A 250 -29.68 -14.57 11.19
C GLY A 250 -28.38 -14.84 11.94
N LEU A 251 -27.54 -15.72 11.41
CA LEU A 251 -26.23 -16.09 12.01
C LEU A 251 -25.25 -14.93 12.13
N MET A 252 -25.41 -13.87 11.33
CA MET A 252 -24.51 -12.71 11.37
C MET A 252 -25.02 -11.59 12.29
N SER A 253 -26.12 -11.81 13.03
CA SER A 253 -26.71 -10.78 13.90
C SER A 253 -25.75 -10.29 15.01
N PHE A 254 -24.74 -11.08 15.37
CA PHE A 254 -23.68 -10.64 16.30
C PHE A 254 -22.87 -9.44 15.76
N LEU A 255 -22.80 -9.26 14.44
CA LEU A 255 -22.13 -8.11 13.83
C LEU A 255 -22.89 -6.80 14.04
N ALA A 256 -24.17 -6.84 14.40
CA ALA A 256 -24.97 -5.63 14.64
C ALA A 256 -24.38 -4.79 15.78
N ASP A 257 -23.90 -5.44 16.85
CA ASP A 257 -23.28 -4.76 17.99
C ASP A 257 -21.92 -4.14 17.63
N PHE A 258 -21.23 -4.70 16.64
CA PHE A 258 -19.94 -4.22 16.17
C PHE A 258 -20.07 -3.10 15.13
N LEU A 259 -21.03 -3.21 14.20
CA LEU A 259 -21.21 -2.30 13.06
C LEU A 259 -22.21 -1.16 13.33
N ARG A 260 -23.09 -1.31 14.33
CA ARG A 260 -24.19 -0.41 14.74
C ARG A 260 -24.90 0.26 13.55
N PRO A 261 -25.70 -0.51 12.78
CA PRO A 261 -26.45 0.02 11.65
C PRO A 261 -27.63 0.91 12.10
N VAL A 262 -28.11 1.77 11.19
CA VAL A 262 -29.25 2.67 11.42
C VAL A 262 -30.43 2.33 10.49
N PRO A 263 -31.70 2.52 10.91
CA PRO A 263 -32.88 2.02 10.20
C PRO A 263 -33.11 2.65 8.81
N SER A 264 -32.59 3.85 8.54
CA SER A 264 -32.59 4.47 7.20
C SER A 264 -31.60 3.82 6.21
N GLY A 265 -30.88 2.78 6.63
CA GLY A 265 -29.64 2.31 6.00
C GLY A 265 -29.60 0.83 5.62
N GLU A 266 -30.70 0.18 5.23
CA GLU A 266 -30.60 -1.21 4.71
C GLU A 266 -29.68 -1.31 3.46
N ALA A 267 -29.56 -0.23 2.67
CA ALA A 267 -28.55 -0.10 1.61
C ALA A 267 -27.11 0.21 2.11
N ALA A 268 -26.90 0.38 3.42
CA ALA A 268 -25.69 0.95 4.00
C ALA A 268 -24.53 -0.04 4.19
N TRP A 269 -24.78 -1.35 4.28
CA TRP A 269 -23.69 -2.35 4.22
C TRP A 269 -22.95 -2.28 2.87
N ILE A 270 -23.70 -2.12 1.77
CA ILE A 270 -23.12 -1.92 0.44
C ILE A 270 -22.44 -0.54 0.35
N ASN A 271 -22.99 0.48 1.00
CA ASN A 271 -22.30 1.77 1.10
C ASN A 271 -21.05 1.75 1.99
N LEU A 272 -20.88 0.74 2.86
CA LEU A 272 -19.60 0.49 3.55
C LEU A 272 -18.50 0.14 2.53
N LEU A 273 -18.85 -0.64 1.50
CA LEU A 273 -17.96 -0.99 0.39
C LEU A 273 -17.73 0.21 -0.55
N LYS A 274 -18.76 1.04 -0.82
CA LYS A 274 -18.62 2.24 -1.66
C LYS A 274 -17.87 3.38 -0.97
N LYS A 275 -18.03 3.56 0.34
CA LYS A 275 -17.33 4.57 1.16
C LYS A 275 -16.13 3.98 1.86
N ALA A 276 -15.34 3.13 1.19
CA ALA A 276 -14.04 2.66 1.66
C ALA A 276 -12.97 3.77 1.75
N GLY A 277 -13.37 4.97 2.21
CA GLY A 277 -12.49 6.03 2.67
C GLY A 277 -12.07 5.70 4.10
N GLY A 278 -10.78 5.91 4.39
CA GLY A 278 -10.20 5.61 5.70
C GLY A 278 -10.96 6.22 6.89
N GLY A 279 -10.66 5.71 8.08
CA GLY A 279 -11.29 6.15 9.32
C GLY A 279 -11.11 7.63 9.63
N CYS A 280 -12.05 8.16 10.42
CA CYS A 280 -11.95 9.51 10.95
C CYS A 280 -11.17 9.57 12.26
N ASN A 281 -11.16 8.49 13.01
CA ASN A 281 -10.26 8.32 14.13
C ASN A 281 -8.82 8.18 13.64
N ASP A 282 -7.88 8.52 14.51
CA ASP A 282 -6.49 8.30 14.17
C ASP A 282 -6.14 6.80 14.23
N LEU A 283 -5.47 6.31 13.18
CA LEU A 283 -5.09 4.91 12.99
C LEU A 283 -3.65 4.63 13.47
N LEU A 284 -3.12 5.43 14.42
CA LEU A 284 -1.76 5.39 15.01
C LEU A 284 -0.60 5.62 14.04
N TYR A 285 -0.75 5.24 12.77
CA TYR A 285 0.13 5.63 11.70
C TYR A 285 -0.59 5.78 10.36
N SER A 286 -0.04 6.63 9.50
CA SER A 286 -0.68 7.03 8.25
C SER A 286 -0.58 5.95 7.17
N GLY A 287 -1.74 5.54 6.63
CA GLY A 287 -1.81 4.63 5.48
C GLY A 287 -1.28 5.26 4.19
N HIS A 288 -1.49 6.57 4.00
CA HIS A 288 -0.94 7.32 2.87
C HIS A 288 0.58 7.30 2.89
N MET A 289 1.16 7.53 4.07
CA MET A 289 2.61 7.51 4.24
C MET A 289 3.18 6.10 4.10
N LEU A 290 2.49 5.07 4.58
CA LEU A 290 2.89 3.68 4.35
C LEU A 290 3.00 3.38 2.85
N VAL A 291 1.99 3.72 2.06
CA VAL A 291 2.01 3.53 0.60
C VAL A 291 3.15 4.32 -0.03
N ALA A 292 3.29 5.60 0.31
CA ALA A 292 4.34 6.47 -0.22
C ALA A 292 5.76 5.92 0.05
N VAL A 293 6.00 5.44 1.27
CA VAL A 293 7.29 4.87 1.69
C VAL A 293 7.56 3.55 1.01
N LEU A 294 6.57 2.66 0.89
CA LEU A 294 6.73 1.40 0.16
C LEU A 294 7.04 1.66 -1.32
N THR A 295 6.39 2.66 -1.94
CA THR A 295 6.69 3.06 -3.33
C THR A 295 8.11 3.60 -3.44
N ALA A 296 8.52 4.48 -2.52
CA ALA A 296 9.88 5.03 -2.50
C ALA A 296 10.95 3.95 -2.30
N MET A 297 10.69 2.97 -1.42
CA MET A 297 11.58 1.82 -1.19
C MET A 297 11.68 0.93 -2.42
N ALA A 298 10.55 0.59 -3.04
CA ALA A 298 10.52 -0.19 -4.27
C ALA A 298 11.26 0.53 -5.42
N TRP A 299 11.06 1.84 -5.54
CA TRP A 299 11.73 2.68 -6.52
C TRP A 299 13.24 2.77 -6.28
N THR A 300 13.65 2.95 -5.03
CA THR A 300 15.07 3.01 -4.63
C THR A 300 15.79 1.71 -4.93
N GLU A 301 15.14 0.57 -4.71
CA GLU A 301 15.69 -0.75 -4.98
C GLU A 301 15.78 -1.03 -6.49
N ALA A 302 14.87 -0.47 -7.29
CA ALA A 302 14.81 -0.67 -8.73
C ALA A 302 15.73 0.26 -9.55
N TYR A 303 15.64 1.58 -9.34
CA TYR A 303 16.32 2.59 -10.15
C TYR A 303 17.54 3.21 -9.46
N GLY A 304 17.45 3.44 -8.15
CA GLY A 304 18.45 4.20 -7.39
C GLY A 304 18.71 5.62 -7.94
N GLY A 305 19.81 6.25 -7.50
CA GLY A 305 20.28 7.54 -8.04
C GLY A 305 19.38 8.75 -7.77
N LEU A 306 19.43 9.75 -8.66
CA LEU A 306 18.71 11.03 -8.49
C LEU A 306 17.19 10.89 -8.53
N SER A 307 16.65 9.95 -9.31
CA SER A 307 15.20 9.71 -9.37
C SER A 307 14.67 9.19 -8.02
N SER A 308 15.44 8.35 -7.33
CA SER A 308 15.12 7.91 -5.96
C SER A 308 15.12 9.07 -4.98
N VAL A 309 16.12 9.97 -5.03
CA VAL A 309 16.15 11.18 -4.19
C VAL A 309 14.90 12.03 -4.43
N PHE A 310 14.49 12.20 -5.69
CA PHE A 310 13.27 12.91 -6.03
C PHE A 310 12.02 12.28 -5.41
N ILE A 311 11.84 10.96 -5.52
CA ILE A 311 10.70 10.27 -4.88
C ILE A 311 10.72 10.45 -3.36
N TRP A 312 11.89 10.39 -2.70
CA TRP A 312 11.98 10.65 -1.26
C TRP A 312 11.65 12.10 -0.87
N MET A 313 11.98 13.07 -1.72
CA MET A 313 11.52 14.46 -1.52
C MET A 313 10.00 14.56 -1.62
N LEU A 314 9.36 13.82 -2.53
CA LEU A 314 7.90 13.75 -2.62
C LEU A 314 7.28 13.12 -1.38
N VAL A 315 7.91 12.08 -0.80
CA VAL A 315 7.48 11.47 0.47
C VAL A 315 7.55 12.49 1.60
N ALA A 316 8.65 13.24 1.70
CA ALA A 316 8.80 14.29 2.72
C ALA A 316 7.75 15.40 2.57
N HIS A 317 7.50 15.84 1.33
CA HIS A 317 6.45 16.80 1.00
C HIS A 317 5.05 16.26 1.38
N SER A 318 4.77 14.99 1.09
CA SER A 318 3.51 14.34 1.46
C SER A 318 3.33 14.29 2.98
N ALA A 319 4.37 13.87 3.72
CA ALA A 319 4.34 13.83 5.19
C ALA A 319 4.04 15.21 5.78
N GLN A 320 4.73 16.24 5.29
CA GLN A 320 4.53 17.61 5.73
C GLN A 320 3.09 18.08 5.49
N ARG A 321 2.48 17.72 4.35
CA ARG A 321 1.09 18.08 4.05
C ARG A 321 0.08 17.33 4.92
N GLU A 322 0.26 16.03 5.11
CA GLU A 322 -0.61 15.20 5.96
C GLU A 322 -0.70 15.76 7.39
N VAL A 323 0.45 16.15 7.96
CA VAL A 323 0.52 16.76 9.29
C VAL A 323 -0.09 18.15 9.29
N ARG A 324 0.32 19.00 8.35
CA ARG A 324 -0.10 20.40 8.33
C ARG A 324 -1.60 20.57 8.13
N GLU A 325 -2.18 19.79 7.22
CA GLU A 325 -3.62 19.83 6.91
C GLU A 325 -4.46 19.11 7.98
N ARG A 326 -3.88 18.56 9.06
CA ARG A 326 -4.59 17.77 10.08
C ARG A 326 -5.21 16.49 9.52
N HIS A 327 -4.57 15.84 8.56
CA HIS A 327 -5.01 14.51 8.14
C HIS A 327 -4.53 13.44 9.13
N HIS A 328 -3.31 13.60 9.64
CA HIS A 328 -2.68 12.72 10.62
C HIS A 328 -1.83 13.53 11.59
N TYR A 329 -1.54 12.98 12.76
CA TYR A 329 -0.54 13.54 13.66
C TYR A 329 0.88 13.35 13.11
N THR A 330 1.82 14.15 13.58
CA THR A 330 3.25 14.03 13.22
C THR A 330 3.79 12.63 13.52
N VAL A 331 3.44 12.07 14.68
CA VAL A 331 3.89 10.73 15.08
C VAL A 331 3.43 9.67 14.08
N ASP A 332 2.21 9.78 13.57
CA ASP A 332 1.64 8.82 12.62
C ASP A 332 2.45 8.76 11.32
N CYS A 333 2.92 9.92 10.86
CA CYS A 333 3.72 10.03 9.64
C CYS A 333 5.13 9.46 9.86
N ILE A 334 5.75 9.76 11.00
CA ILE A 334 7.09 9.25 11.35
C ILE A 334 7.06 7.73 11.54
N VAL A 335 6.10 7.22 12.31
CA VAL A 335 5.93 5.78 12.55
C VAL A 335 5.66 5.06 11.24
N ALA A 336 4.81 5.59 10.36
CA ALA A 336 4.57 5.00 9.03
C ALA A 336 5.86 4.90 8.19
N ILE A 337 6.74 5.90 8.25
CA ILE A 337 8.04 5.86 7.56
C ILE A 337 8.93 4.75 8.12
N TYR A 338 9.05 4.66 9.45
CA TYR A 338 9.85 3.63 10.11
C TYR A 338 9.31 2.21 9.84
N VAL A 339 8.02 2.00 10.08
CA VAL A 339 7.34 0.73 9.87
C VAL A 339 7.41 0.33 8.40
N GLY A 340 7.16 1.25 7.46
CA GLY A 340 7.26 0.99 6.03
C GLY A 340 8.67 0.54 5.62
N PHE A 341 9.71 1.21 6.11
CA PHE A 341 11.10 0.81 5.86
C PHE A 341 11.42 -0.57 6.43
N MET A 342 11.06 -0.83 7.69
CA MET A 342 11.31 -2.11 8.36
C MET A 342 10.57 -3.26 7.67
N LEU A 343 9.27 -3.10 7.40
CA LEU A 343 8.47 -4.09 6.71
C LEU A 343 9.06 -4.41 5.34
N TRP A 344 9.44 -3.39 4.55
CA TRP A 344 10.06 -3.61 3.25
C TRP A 344 11.36 -4.41 3.33
N LYS A 345 12.19 -4.16 4.35
CA LYS A 345 13.43 -4.93 4.58
C LYS A 345 13.12 -6.36 5.02
N MET A 346 12.15 -6.56 5.91
CA MET A 346 11.74 -7.87 6.40
C MET A 346 11.13 -8.75 5.31
N THR A 347 10.36 -8.18 4.38
CA THR A 347 9.73 -8.91 3.26
C THR A 347 10.64 -9.08 2.04
N GLY A 348 11.93 -8.75 2.15
CA GLY A 348 12.91 -8.87 1.07
C GLY A 348 13.05 -10.27 0.48
N PHE A 349 12.70 -11.31 1.25
CA PHE A 349 12.77 -12.70 0.79
C PHE A 349 11.77 -13.05 -0.32
N LEU A 350 10.65 -12.31 -0.46
CA LEU A 350 9.65 -12.53 -1.52
C LEU A 350 10.16 -12.08 -2.89
N TRP A 351 11.17 -11.22 -2.90
CA TRP A 351 11.79 -10.70 -4.12
C TRP A 351 13.32 -10.75 -4.02
N PRO A 352 13.93 -11.93 -4.11
CA PRO A 352 15.37 -12.02 -4.11
C PRO A 352 15.91 -11.66 -5.50
N LEU A 353 16.37 -10.41 -5.68
CA LEU A 353 17.20 -9.97 -6.82
C LEU A 353 18.43 -10.88 -7.04
N ASN A 354 18.82 -11.66 -6.02
CA ASN A 354 19.98 -12.55 -6.01
C ASN A 354 19.83 -13.85 -6.82
N ASN A 355 18.77 -14.04 -7.62
CA ASN A 355 18.65 -15.20 -8.51
C ASN A 355 19.85 -15.35 -9.47
N LYS A 356 20.49 -14.25 -9.86
CA LYS A 356 21.70 -14.30 -10.71
C LYS A 356 22.91 -14.90 -9.96
N LYS A 357 23.17 -14.48 -8.72
CA LYS A 357 24.24 -15.07 -7.88
C LYS A 357 23.96 -16.53 -7.50
N SER A 358 22.70 -16.87 -7.22
CA SER A 358 22.28 -18.25 -6.94
C SER A 358 22.43 -19.15 -8.16
N ARG A 359 22.02 -18.69 -9.35
CA ARG A 359 22.25 -19.40 -10.63
C ARG A 359 23.73 -19.52 -10.95
N LEU A 360 24.51 -18.45 -10.78
CA LEU A 360 25.96 -18.48 -10.99
C LEU A 360 26.62 -19.50 -10.06
N LYS A 361 26.27 -19.53 -8.77
CA LYS A 361 26.76 -20.56 -7.84
C LYS A 361 26.35 -21.98 -8.22
N ARG A 362 25.13 -22.17 -8.76
CA ARG A 362 24.69 -23.48 -9.26
C ARG A 362 25.45 -23.88 -10.52
N LEU A 363 25.66 -22.95 -11.45
CA LEU A 363 26.41 -23.17 -12.68
C LEU A 363 27.88 -23.47 -12.38
N GLU A 364 28.50 -22.70 -11.48
CA GLU A 364 29.86 -22.94 -10.98
C GLU A 364 29.99 -24.32 -10.31
N LYS A 365 28.96 -24.75 -9.56
CA LYS A 365 28.90 -26.10 -8.96
C LYS A 365 28.69 -27.22 -9.99
N ILE A 366 28.01 -26.94 -11.11
CA ILE A 366 27.82 -27.89 -12.21
C ILE A 366 29.09 -27.97 -13.05
N GLU A 367 29.72 -26.84 -13.34
CA GLU A 367 31.01 -26.72 -14.02
C GLU A 367 32.10 -27.44 -13.23
N SER A 368 32.18 -27.22 -11.91
CA SER A 368 33.14 -27.92 -11.06
C SER A 368 32.93 -29.44 -11.07
N LYS A 369 31.66 -29.89 -11.08
CA LYS A 369 31.32 -31.32 -11.16
C LYS A 369 31.63 -31.93 -12.53
N LEU A 370 31.36 -31.20 -13.62
CA LEU A 370 31.70 -31.62 -14.98
C LEU A 370 33.22 -31.73 -15.16
N TYR A 371 33.97 -30.76 -14.63
CA TYR A 371 35.43 -30.77 -14.70
C TYR A 371 36.02 -31.95 -13.91
N GLN A 372 35.46 -32.25 -12.73
CA GLN A 372 35.84 -33.39 -11.92
C GLN A 372 35.50 -34.73 -12.61
N ALA A 373 34.28 -34.88 -13.12
CA ALA A 373 33.84 -36.08 -13.84
C ALA A 373 34.69 -36.35 -15.09
N ALA A 374 35.03 -35.30 -15.84
CA ALA A 374 35.90 -35.41 -17.01
C ALA A 374 37.34 -35.79 -16.64
N LYS A 375 37.87 -35.29 -15.51
CA LYS A 375 39.19 -35.65 -15.00
C LYS A 375 39.26 -37.10 -14.52
N ASP A 376 38.17 -37.59 -13.94
CA ASP A 376 38.06 -38.95 -13.40
C ASP A 376 37.67 -39.98 -14.48
N SER A 377 37.54 -39.57 -15.74
CA SER A 377 37.12 -40.40 -16.90
C SER A 377 35.76 -41.09 -16.73
N ASP A 378 34.88 -40.54 -15.89
CA ASP A 378 33.53 -41.06 -15.64
C ASP A 378 32.55 -40.55 -16.71
N LEU A 379 32.54 -41.25 -17.84
CA LEU A 379 31.71 -40.93 -19.00
C LEU A 379 30.21 -41.05 -18.71
N ASP A 380 29.80 -41.89 -17.75
CA ASP A 380 28.40 -42.08 -17.38
C ASP A 380 27.89 -40.87 -16.58
N GLN A 381 28.69 -40.35 -15.65
CA GLN A 381 28.36 -39.12 -14.91
C GLN A 381 28.27 -37.88 -15.83
N VAL A 382 29.16 -37.78 -16.83
CA VAL A 382 29.08 -36.72 -17.85
C VAL A 382 27.80 -36.83 -18.68
N ARG A 383 27.42 -38.05 -19.07
CA ARG A 383 26.21 -38.32 -19.86
C ARG A 383 24.94 -38.00 -19.08
N ASP A 384 24.88 -38.33 -17.80
CA ASP A 384 23.74 -38.02 -16.94
C ASP A 384 23.60 -36.52 -16.64
N LEU A 385 24.72 -35.80 -16.46
CA LEU A 385 24.72 -34.35 -16.31
C LEU A 385 24.24 -33.66 -17.60
N LEU A 386 24.64 -34.15 -18.78
CA LEU A 386 24.13 -33.66 -20.06
C LEU A 386 22.65 -34.00 -20.27
N LYS A 387 22.20 -35.19 -19.86
CA LYS A 387 20.78 -35.60 -19.90
C LYS A 387 19.90 -34.73 -18.98
N GLN A 388 20.42 -34.29 -17.83
CA GLN A 388 19.75 -33.31 -16.97
C GLN A 388 19.55 -31.96 -17.67
N VAL A 389 20.52 -31.52 -18.48
CA VAL A 389 20.39 -30.30 -19.27
C VAL A 389 19.38 -30.47 -20.42
N ASP A 390 19.40 -31.63 -21.09
CA ASP A 390 18.54 -31.92 -22.24
C ASP A 390 17.06 -32.23 -21.88
N SER A 391 16.83 -32.90 -20.75
CA SER A 391 15.46 -33.13 -20.23
C SER A 391 14.76 -31.83 -19.83
N THR A 392 15.52 -30.78 -19.55
CA THR A 392 14.99 -29.43 -19.29
C THR A 392 14.45 -28.77 -20.58
N ALA A 393 14.89 -29.21 -21.77
CA ALA A 393 14.47 -28.68 -23.06
C ALA A 393 13.18 -29.33 -23.60
N LYS A 394 12.96 -30.64 -23.39
CA LYS A 394 11.74 -31.34 -23.88
C LYS A 394 10.45 -30.94 -23.15
N ASP A 395 10.55 -30.42 -21.92
CA ASP A 395 9.42 -29.90 -21.13
C ASP A 395 8.95 -28.49 -21.58
N GLN A 396 9.53 -27.94 -22.67
CA GLN A 396 9.26 -26.58 -23.17
C GLN A 396 8.04 -26.45 -24.10
N ILE A 397 7.66 -27.48 -24.86
CA ILE A 397 6.63 -27.35 -25.92
C ILE A 397 5.22 -27.16 -25.32
N GLY A 398 4.88 -27.91 -24.27
CA GLY A 398 3.62 -27.72 -23.51
C GLY A 398 3.59 -26.40 -22.73
N LYS A 399 4.74 -25.98 -22.18
CA LYS A 399 4.91 -24.68 -21.53
C LYS A 399 4.77 -23.51 -22.51
N GLU A 400 5.16 -23.64 -23.77
CA GLU A 400 5.10 -22.55 -24.74
C GLU A 400 3.67 -22.11 -25.06
N ARG A 401 2.76 -23.07 -25.26
CA ARG A 401 1.34 -22.77 -25.47
C ARG A 401 0.70 -22.15 -24.23
N ALA A 402 0.99 -22.70 -23.04
CA ALA A 402 0.55 -22.12 -21.77
C ALA A 402 1.10 -20.70 -21.53
N MET A 403 2.35 -20.44 -21.92
CA MET A 403 2.97 -19.11 -21.83
C MET A 403 2.31 -18.09 -22.77
N ARG A 404 1.96 -18.47 -24.00
CA ARG A 404 1.23 -17.58 -24.93
C ARG A 404 -0.19 -17.27 -24.44
N PHE A 405 -0.90 -18.26 -23.88
CA PHE A 405 -2.19 -18.05 -23.23
C PHE A 405 -2.09 -17.16 -21.99
N PHE A 406 -1.09 -17.39 -21.13
CA PHE A 406 -0.85 -16.56 -19.96
C PHE A 406 -0.49 -15.12 -20.34
N ALA A 407 0.33 -14.94 -21.37
CA ALA A 407 0.68 -13.63 -21.91
C ALA A 407 -0.54 -12.86 -22.42
N GLY A 408 -1.34 -13.50 -23.30
CA GLY A 408 -2.58 -12.92 -23.83
C GLY A 408 -3.59 -12.63 -22.73
N GLY A 409 -3.77 -13.58 -21.79
CA GLY A 409 -4.64 -13.42 -20.63
C GLY A 409 -4.23 -12.26 -19.72
N THR A 410 -2.93 -12.09 -19.47
CA THR A 410 -2.42 -10.98 -18.65
C THR A 410 -2.67 -9.62 -19.30
N VAL A 411 -2.50 -9.51 -20.63
CA VAL A 411 -2.78 -8.27 -21.37
C VAL A 411 -4.26 -7.96 -21.37
N ILE A 412 -5.11 -8.93 -21.70
CA ILE A 412 -6.57 -8.75 -21.71
C ILE A 412 -7.04 -8.38 -20.31
N PHE A 413 -6.55 -9.06 -19.28
CA PHE A 413 -6.91 -8.78 -17.90
C PHE A 413 -6.46 -7.38 -17.47
N ALA A 414 -5.22 -6.99 -17.77
CA ALA A 414 -4.72 -5.65 -17.45
C ALA A 414 -5.50 -4.55 -18.18
N LEU A 415 -5.77 -4.71 -19.48
CA LEU A 415 -6.58 -3.76 -20.25
C LEU A 415 -8.02 -3.70 -19.74
N THR A 416 -8.62 -4.85 -19.43
CA THR A 416 -9.97 -4.94 -18.85
C THR A 416 -10.02 -4.22 -17.51
N ILE A 417 -9.05 -4.43 -16.62
CA ILE A 417 -8.97 -3.71 -15.34
C ILE A 417 -8.82 -2.21 -15.57
N VAL A 418 -7.97 -1.78 -16.49
CA VAL A 418 -7.79 -0.35 -16.79
C VAL A 418 -9.10 0.26 -17.29
N VAL A 419 -9.80 -0.41 -18.21
CA VAL A 419 -11.10 0.03 -18.70
C VAL A 419 -12.15 0.04 -17.59
N LEU A 420 -12.24 -1.03 -16.78
CA LEU A 420 -13.14 -1.06 -15.63
C LEU A 420 -12.81 0.02 -14.61
N ALA A 421 -11.53 0.31 -14.36
CA ALA A 421 -11.14 1.41 -13.52
C ALA A 421 -11.64 2.73 -14.10
N PHE A 422 -11.34 3.06 -15.35
CA PHE A 422 -11.83 4.29 -15.98
C PHE A 422 -13.36 4.41 -16.01
N VAL A 423 -14.09 3.31 -16.23
CA VAL A 423 -15.56 3.29 -16.31
C VAL A 423 -16.22 3.32 -14.92
N LEU A 424 -15.66 2.61 -13.94
CA LEU A 424 -16.24 2.53 -12.59
C LEU A 424 -15.76 3.65 -11.65
N THR A 425 -14.61 4.27 -11.92
CA THR A 425 -14.08 5.39 -11.12
C THR A 425 -14.37 6.76 -11.73
N SER A 426 -15.09 6.84 -12.86
CA SER A 426 -15.52 8.14 -13.41
C SER A 426 -16.50 8.88 -12.50
N ASP A 427 -17.22 8.14 -11.65
CA ASP A 427 -18.20 8.69 -10.69
C ASP A 427 -17.67 8.88 -9.26
N GLY A 428 -16.35 8.76 -9.06
CA GLY A 428 -15.68 8.98 -7.78
C GLY A 428 -15.20 7.71 -7.07
#